data_AF-A0A5J4PB93-F1
#
_entry.id   AF-A0A5J4PB93-F1
#
_cell.length_a   1.000
_cell.length_b   1.000
_cell.length_c   1.000
_cell.angle_alpha   90.00
_cell.angle_beta   90.00
_cell.angle_gamma   90.00
#
_symmetry.space_group_name_H-M   'P 1'
#
loop_
_entity.id
_entity.type
_entity.pdbx_description
1 polymer ?
#
loop_
_entity_poly.entity_id
_entity_poly.type
_entity_poly.pdbx_seq_one_letter_code
_entity_poly.pdbx_strand_id
1 'polypeptide(L)'
;MNKQLILVVALLLVFLPVGKIGSQNKVSGKDTWVKYENNPVLGGGDLGTIFDISVLKVGDVYKMYCSWRPKRSLALSTSTDGKNWTTPQIILGPNDANEWEKDLNRPAVVLKDNVYHLWYTGQAKGKSWIG
;
A
#
# COMPACT_ATOMS: atom_id res chain seq x y z
N MET A 1 -7.35 44.17 -33.81
CA MET A 1 -7.53 44.69 -32.44
C MET A 1 -6.80 43.74 -31.48
N ASN A 2 -6.20 44.27 -30.42
CA ASN A 2 -5.56 43.59 -29.28
C ASN A 2 -4.59 42.41 -29.55
N LYS A 3 -3.30 42.67 -29.29
CA LYS A 3 -2.31 41.63 -28.98
C LYS A 3 -2.56 41.11 -27.56
N GLN A 4 -2.25 39.84 -27.32
CA GLN A 4 -1.82 39.36 -25.99
C GLN A 4 -0.58 38.47 -26.19
N LEU A 5 0.38 38.58 -25.28
CA LEU A 5 1.72 38.00 -25.38
C LEU A 5 2.11 37.47 -23.99
N ILE A 6 2.46 36.19 -23.88
CA ILE A 6 2.93 35.60 -22.62
C ILE A 6 4.29 34.92 -22.85
N LEU A 7 5.22 35.23 -21.93
CA LEU A 7 6.66 34.96 -22.01
C LEU A 7 7.22 34.92 -20.56
N VAL A 8 8.31 34.22 -20.23
CA VAL A 8 9.13 33.32 -21.06
C VAL A 8 8.68 31.86 -20.84
N VAL A 9 9.41 30.82 -20.39
CA VAL A 9 10.82 30.61 -20.00
C VAL A 9 11.29 29.32 -20.67
N ALA A 10 12.15 29.44 -21.68
CA ALA A 10 13.03 28.34 -22.08
C ALA A 10 14.18 28.27 -21.06
N LEU A 11 14.42 27.10 -20.47
CA LEU A 11 15.48 26.96 -19.48
C LEU A 11 16.85 26.91 -20.20
N LEU A 12 17.65 27.96 -20.08
CA LEU A 12 19.01 27.97 -20.63
C LEU A 12 19.86 26.91 -19.91
N LEU A 13 20.54 26.07 -20.70
CA LEU A 13 21.62 25.21 -20.22
C LEU A 13 22.86 26.04 -19.91
N VAL A 14 22.90 26.62 -18.72
CA VAL A 14 24.10 27.29 -18.19
C VAL A 14 25.04 26.23 -17.61
N PHE A 15 26.12 25.91 -18.34
CA PHE A 15 27.23 25.14 -17.79
C PHE A 15 27.97 25.98 -16.73
N LEU A 16 27.73 25.69 -15.46
CA LEU A 16 28.57 26.13 -14.34
C LEU A 16 29.60 25.03 -14.00
N PRO A 17 30.82 25.40 -13.58
CA PRO A 17 31.86 24.42 -13.23
C PRO A 17 31.49 23.62 -11.97
N VAL A 18 32.10 22.43 -11.86
CA VAL A 18 31.73 21.37 -10.91
C VAL A 18 31.72 21.82 -9.44
N GLY A 19 30.52 22.09 -8.91
CA GLY A 19 30.25 21.98 -7.48
C GLY A 19 30.10 20.52 -7.08
N LYS A 20 30.82 20.05 -6.05
CA LYS A 20 30.66 18.70 -5.49
C LYS A 20 29.29 18.59 -4.81
N ILE A 21 28.28 18.10 -5.52
CA ILE A 21 27.09 17.53 -4.88
C ILE A 21 27.49 16.16 -4.31
N GLY A 22 27.05 15.89 -3.08
CA GLY A 22 27.58 14.81 -2.24
C GLY A 22 27.43 13.40 -2.79
N SER A 23 28.24 12.50 -2.25
CA SER A 23 28.27 11.06 -2.53
C SER A 23 26.91 10.44 -2.86
N GLN A 24 26.85 9.69 -3.95
CA GLN A 24 25.80 8.71 -4.21
C GLN A 24 25.94 7.57 -3.19
N ASN A 25 25.42 7.81 -1.98
CA ASN A 25 25.37 6.83 -0.90
C ASN A 25 24.37 5.73 -1.26
N LYS A 26 24.80 4.79 -2.10
CA LYS A 26 24.20 3.47 -2.27
C LYS A 26 24.36 2.72 -0.94
N VAL A 27 23.42 2.92 -0.01
CA VAL A 27 23.49 2.33 1.34
C VAL A 27 23.17 0.82 1.27
N SER A 28 24.16 0.04 0.84
CA SER A 28 24.20 -1.41 1.04
C SER A 28 24.61 -1.68 2.49
N GLY A 29 23.63 -1.61 3.40
CA GLY A 29 23.78 -1.88 4.84
C GLY A 29 22.45 -2.36 5.42
N LYS A 30 22.48 -3.02 6.59
CA LYS A 30 21.28 -3.60 7.22
C LYS A 30 20.30 -2.55 7.79
N ASP A 31 20.76 -1.31 7.91
CA ASP A 31 20.22 -0.34 8.88
C ASP A 31 19.55 0.87 8.22
N THR A 32 19.08 0.72 6.97
CA THR A 32 18.42 1.78 6.19
C THR A 32 16.96 2.04 6.60
N TRP A 33 16.34 1.14 7.36
CA TRP A 33 14.91 1.18 7.69
C TRP A 33 14.63 1.99 8.96
N VAL A 34 14.42 3.29 8.79
CA VAL A 34 13.92 4.17 9.86
C VAL A 34 12.46 3.83 10.16
N LYS A 35 12.15 3.49 11.42
CA LYS A 35 10.77 3.31 11.88
C LYS A 35 10.07 4.68 11.94
N TYR A 36 8.84 4.76 11.46
CA TYR A 36 8.01 5.95 11.70
C TYR A 36 7.72 6.09 13.21
N GLU A 37 7.78 7.32 13.73
CA GLU A 37 7.69 7.63 15.16
C GLU A 37 6.29 7.33 15.73
N ASN A 38 5.23 7.66 14.98
CA ASN A 38 3.84 7.46 15.38
C ASN A 38 3.31 6.07 14.96
N ASN A 39 4.11 5.02 15.16
CA ASN A 39 3.66 3.63 14.98
C ASN A 39 2.89 3.15 16.22
N PRO A 40 1.86 2.28 16.07
CA PRO A 40 1.37 1.68 14.82
C PRO A 40 0.41 2.59 14.04
N VAL A 41 0.43 2.49 12.70
CA VAL A 41 -0.45 3.30 11.81
C VAL A 41 -1.84 2.70 11.58
N LEU A 42 -2.07 1.43 11.94
CA LEU A 42 -3.36 0.74 11.79
C LEU A 42 -3.43 -0.51 12.69
N GLY A 43 -4.61 -0.82 13.22
CA GLY A 43 -4.85 -1.97 14.11
C GLY A 43 -4.62 -1.69 15.59
N GLY A 44 -4.92 -2.68 16.44
CA GLY A 44 -5.05 -2.49 17.89
C GLY A 44 -6.41 -1.92 18.29
N GLY A 45 -6.61 -1.72 19.59
CA GLY A 45 -7.90 -1.26 20.14
C GLY A 45 -9.09 -2.09 19.66
N ASP A 46 -10.21 -1.42 19.37
CA ASP A 46 -11.46 -2.04 18.91
C ASP A 46 -11.33 -2.73 17.52
N LEU A 47 -10.29 -2.42 16.75
CA LEU A 47 -9.98 -3.13 15.50
C LEU A 47 -9.30 -4.48 15.74
N GLY A 48 -8.66 -4.68 16.90
CA GLY A 48 -7.89 -5.89 17.19
C GLY A 48 -6.76 -6.14 16.18
N THR A 49 -6.47 -7.41 15.86
CA THR A 49 -5.33 -7.76 15.00
C THR A 49 -5.61 -7.55 13.51
N ILE A 50 -4.87 -6.62 12.92
CA ILE A 50 -4.71 -6.43 11.47
C ILE A 50 -3.28 -6.82 11.11
N PHE A 51 -3.10 -7.65 10.09
CA PHE A 51 -1.81 -8.29 9.76
C PHE A 51 -1.74 -8.71 8.28
N ASP A 52 -0.57 -9.18 7.82
CA ASP A 52 -0.26 -9.57 6.43
C ASP A 52 -0.81 -8.56 5.39
N ILE A 53 -0.06 -7.49 5.13
CA ILE A 53 -0.49 -6.37 4.28
C ILE A 53 0.08 -6.46 2.85
N SER A 54 -0.69 -5.99 1.88
CA SER A 54 -0.28 -5.67 0.51
C SER A 54 -0.73 -4.25 0.17
N VAL A 55 0.17 -3.41 -0.34
CA VAL A 55 -0.11 -1.98 -0.60
C VAL A 55 0.13 -1.65 -2.06
N LEU A 56 -0.90 -1.09 -2.71
CA LEU A 56 -0.80 -0.50 -4.06
C LEU A 56 -0.97 1.02 -3.97
N LYS A 57 -0.19 1.79 -4.75
CA LYS A 57 -0.47 3.21 -5.00
C LYS A 57 -1.14 3.36 -6.36
N VAL A 58 -2.28 4.03 -6.41
CA VAL A 58 -3.09 4.26 -7.62
C VAL A 58 -3.48 5.74 -7.67
N GLY A 59 -2.90 6.49 -8.61
CA GLY A 59 -2.88 7.95 -8.52
C GLY A 59 -2.19 8.39 -7.23
N ASP A 60 -2.80 9.33 -6.50
CA ASP A 60 -2.30 9.81 -5.21
C ASP A 60 -2.79 9.00 -3.99
N VAL A 61 -3.54 7.91 -4.21
CA VAL A 61 -4.14 7.11 -3.14
C VAL A 61 -3.38 5.79 -2.96
N TYR A 62 -2.91 5.53 -1.74
CA TYR A 62 -2.50 4.22 -1.27
C TYR A 62 -3.72 3.38 -0.88
N LYS A 63 -3.72 2.11 -1.27
CA LYS A 63 -4.72 1.08 -0.96
C LYS A 63 -3.99 -0.05 -0.22
N MET A 64 -4.23 -0.18 1.08
CA MET A 64 -3.73 -1.27 1.91
C MET A 64 -4.79 -2.36 2.00
N TYR A 65 -4.50 -3.49 1.37
CA TYR A 65 -5.22 -4.74 1.52
C TYR A 65 -4.60 -5.51 2.68
N CYS A 66 -5.42 -5.99 3.62
CA CYS A 66 -4.92 -6.59 4.87
C CYS A 66 -5.80 -7.73 5.36
N SER A 67 -5.25 -8.56 6.25
CA SER A 67 -5.96 -9.64 6.95
C SER A 67 -6.50 -9.11 8.27
N TRP A 68 -7.80 -9.24 8.52
CA TRP A 68 -8.46 -8.71 9.72
C TRP A 68 -8.97 -9.85 10.60
N ARG A 69 -8.17 -10.24 11.61
CA ARG A 69 -8.36 -11.50 12.35
C ARG A 69 -9.71 -11.58 13.10
N PRO A 70 -10.16 -10.54 13.84
CA PRO A 70 -11.47 -10.59 14.53
C PRO A 70 -12.68 -10.68 13.60
N LYS A 71 -12.49 -10.50 12.28
CA LYS A 71 -13.54 -10.60 11.25
C LYS A 71 -13.37 -11.80 10.32
N ARG A 72 -12.28 -12.58 10.47
CA ARG A 72 -11.92 -13.74 9.63
C ARG A 72 -11.83 -13.42 8.12
N SER A 73 -11.52 -12.17 7.80
CA SER A 73 -11.77 -11.57 6.49
C SER A 73 -10.57 -10.79 5.93
N LEU A 74 -10.58 -10.55 4.63
CA LEU A 74 -9.76 -9.51 4.00
C LEU A 74 -10.44 -8.15 4.10
N ALA A 75 -9.66 -7.10 4.33
CA ALA A 75 -10.13 -5.72 4.39
C ALA A 75 -9.27 -4.77 3.56
N LEU A 76 -9.83 -3.60 3.25
CA LEU A 76 -9.19 -2.48 2.56
C LEU A 76 -9.23 -1.23 3.44
N SER A 77 -8.07 -0.61 3.64
CA SER A 77 -7.91 0.76 4.13
C SER A 77 -7.23 1.62 3.06
N THR A 78 -7.54 2.91 3.04
CA THR A 78 -6.97 3.88 2.10
C THR A 78 -6.27 5.03 2.81
N SER A 79 -5.29 5.64 2.14
CA SER A 79 -4.51 6.77 2.64
C SER A 79 -3.98 7.62 1.48
N THR A 80 -3.75 8.92 1.68
CA THR A 80 -3.05 9.79 0.73
C THR A 80 -1.59 10.05 1.13
N ASP A 81 -1.21 9.82 2.39
CA ASP A 81 0.12 10.10 2.93
C ASP A 81 0.90 8.85 3.40
N GLY A 82 0.24 7.68 3.41
CA GLY A 82 0.78 6.40 3.88
C GLY A 82 0.82 6.25 5.41
N LYS A 83 0.32 7.24 6.16
CA LYS A 83 0.42 7.33 7.63
C LYS A 83 -0.96 7.34 8.28
N ASN A 84 -1.87 8.14 7.75
CA ASN A 84 -3.25 8.26 8.19
C ASN A 84 -4.13 7.36 7.32
N TRP A 85 -4.75 6.34 7.90
CA TRP A 85 -5.50 5.30 7.19
C TRP A 85 -6.99 5.32 7.54
N THR A 86 -7.86 5.12 6.56
CA THR A 86 -9.31 4.99 6.78
C THR A 86 -9.66 3.68 7.49
N THR A 87 -10.76 3.68 8.25
CA THR A 87 -11.30 2.50 8.94
C THR A 87 -11.43 1.31 7.97
N PRO A 88 -10.88 0.12 8.28
CA PRO A 88 -10.89 -1.02 7.37
C PRO A 88 -12.30 -1.43 6.95
N GLN A 89 -12.52 -1.54 5.64
CA GLN A 89 -13.77 -2.05 5.06
C GLN A 89 -13.54 -3.48 4.60
N ILE A 90 -14.44 -4.41 4.94
CA ILE A 90 -14.34 -5.82 4.50
C ILE A 90 -14.55 -5.89 2.99
N ILE A 91 -13.65 -6.59 2.30
CA ILE A 91 -13.72 -6.83 0.84
C ILE A 91 -13.93 -8.31 0.48
N LEU A 92 -13.57 -9.23 1.36
CA LEU A 92 -13.85 -10.67 1.23
C LEU A 92 -14.03 -11.26 2.64
N GLY A 93 -15.24 -11.68 2.96
CA GLY A 93 -15.59 -12.34 4.23
C GLY A 93 -15.51 -13.87 4.13
N PRO A 94 -15.55 -14.58 5.28
CA PRO A 94 -15.57 -16.04 5.30
C PRO A 94 -16.77 -16.60 4.53
N ASN A 95 -16.52 -17.62 3.71
CA ASN A 95 -17.53 -18.23 2.84
C ASN A 95 -17.98 -19.57 3.42
N ASP A 96 -19.08 -19.56 4.18
CA ASP A 96 -19.51 -20.74 4.91
C ASP A 96 -20.03 -21.87 4.01
N ALA A 97 -20.35 -21.59 2.74
CA ALA A 97 -20.81 -22.56 1.75
C ALA A 97 -19.69 -23.49 1.19
N ASN A 98 -18.42 -23.26 1.54
CA ASN A 98 -17.33 -24.16 1.18
C ASN A 98 -16.46 -24.59 2.38
N GLU A 99 -15.54 -25.50 2.10
CA GLU A 99 -14.70 -26.19 3.09
C GLU A 99 -13.45 -25.40 3.55
N TRP A 100 -13.04 -24.35 2.82
CA TRP A 100 -11.67 -23.83 2.85
C TRP A 100 -11.53 -22.33 3.19
N GLU A 101 -12.56 -21.52 2.93
CA GLU A 101 -12.59 -20.07 3.22
C GLU A 101 -13.13 -19.73 4.62
N LYS A 102 -12.70 -20.44 5.67
CA LYS A 102 -13.22 -20.22 7.04
C LYS A 102 -12.51 -19.08 7.77
N ASP A 103 -11.25 -18.82 7.41
CA ASP A 103 -10.43 -17.68 7.83
C ASP A 103 -9.60 -17.14 6.64
N LEU A 104 -9.92 -15.96 6.11
CA LEU A 104 -9.16 -15.36 5.00
C LEU A 104 -8.01 -14.48 5.50
N ASN A 105 -6.87 -14.57 4.82
CA ASN A 105 -5.63 -13.89 5.16
C ASN A 105 -4.67 -13.80 3.96
N ARG A 106 -3.53 -13.13 4.15
CA ARG A 106 -2.43 -13.01 3.17
C ARG A 106 -2.87 -12.52 1.78
N PRO A 107 -3.56 -11.36 1.68
CA PRO A 107 -3.89 -10.76 0.40
C PRO A 107 -2.61 -10.34 -0.34
N ALA A 108 -2.52 -10.67 -1.62
CA ALA A 108 -1.55 -10.13 -2.56
C ALA A 108 -2.31 -9.55 -3.76
N VAL A 109 -2.18 -8.24 -4.00
CA VAL A 109 -2.96 -7.55 -5.04
C VAL A 109 -2.07 -6.95 -6.10
N VAL A 110 -2.46 -7.12 -7.36
CA VAL A 110 -1.81 -6.51 -8.54
C VAL A 110 -2.88 -5.80 -9.35
N LEU A 111 -2.60 -4.55 -9.76
CA LEU A 111 -3.39 -3.84 -10.77
C LEU A 111 -2.72 -4.07 -12.14
N LYS A 112 -3.42 -4.74 -13.05
CA LYS A 112 -2.94 -5.05 -14.40
C LYS A 112 -4.06 -4.80 -15.41
N ASP A 113 -3.78 -4.09 -16.50
CA ASP A 113 -4.75 -3.80 -17.57
C ASP A 113 -6.08 -3.21 -17.05
N ASN A 114 -5.99 -2.32 -16.05
CA ASN A 114 -7.09 -1.73 -15.26
C ASN A 114 -7.94 -2.72 -14.42
N VAL A 115 -7.57 -3.99 -14.33
CA VAL A 115 -8.19 -5.02 -13.49
C VAL A 115 -7.38 -5.22 -12.20
N TYR A 116 -8.06 -5.28 -11.05
CA TYR A 116 -7.46 -5.73 -9.80
C TYR A 116 -7.49 -7.25 -9.71
N HIS A 117 -6.33 -7.88 -9.70
CA HIS A 117 -6.16 -9.29 -9.37
C HIS A 117 -5.79 -9.40 -7.89
N LEU A 118 -6.60 -10.14 -7.13
CA LEU A 118 -6.38 -10.44 -5.71
C LEU A 118 -6.16 -11.94 -5.57
N TRP A 119 -5.00 -12.32 -5.04
CA TRP A 119 -4.75 -13.65 -4.52
C TRP A 119 -4.79 -13.63 -3.00
N TYR A 120 -5.20 -14.72 -2.37
CA TYR A 120 -5.35 -14.79 -0.92
C TYR A 120 -5.21 -16.21 -0.38
N THR A 121 -4.91 -16.34 0.91
CA THR A 121 -4.93 -17.62 1.62
C THR A 121 -6.25 -17.78 2.37
N GLY A 122 -7.02 -18.80 2.00
CA GLY A 122 -8.11 -19.32 2.83
C GLY A 122 -7.59 -20.41 3.75
N GLN A 123 -7.92 -20.35 5.03
CA GLN A 123 -7.58 -21.38 6.00
C GLN A 123 -8.84 -22.02 6.60
N ALA A 124 -8.79 -23.33 6.79
CA ALA A 124 -9.81 -24.12 7.47
C ALA A 124 -9.25 -25.49 7.90
N LYS A 125 -9.78 -26.07 8.98
CA LYS A 125 -9.46 -27.45 9.44
C LYS A 125 -7.95 -27.74 9.56
N GLY A 126 -7.14 -26.75 9.93
CA GLY A 126 -5.67 -26.87 10.03
C GLY A 126 -4.92 -26.90 8.69
N LYS A 127 -5.58 -26.54 7.59
CA LYS A 127 -5.03 -26.48 6.22
C LYS A 127 -5.14 -25.07 5.64
N SER A 128 -4.36 -24.82 4.59
CA SER A 128 -4.30 -23.55 3.86
C SER A 128 -4.39 -23.81 2.35
N TRP A 129 -5.10 -22.97 1.62
CA TRP A 129 -5.20 -22.99 0.16
C TRP A 129 -5.11 -21.57 -0.41
N ILE A 130 -4.72 -21.45 -1.67
CA ILE A 130 -4.70 -20.18 -2.41
C ILE A 130 -5.93 -20.05 -3.30
N GLY A 131 -6.54 -18.86 -3.30
CA GLY A 131 -7.48 -18.37 -4.31
C GLY A 131 -6.91 -17.18 -5.06
#